data_AF-A0A9J7G0V3-F1
#
_entry.id   AF-A0A9J7G0V3-F1
#
_cell.length_a   1.000
_cell.length_b   1.000
_cell.length_c   1.000
_cell.angle_alpha   90.00
_cell.angle_beta   90.00
_cell.angle_gamma   90.00
#
_symmetry.space_group_name_H-M   'P 1'
#
loop_
_entity.id
_entity.type
_entity.pdbx_description
1 polymer ?
#
loop_
_entity_poly.entity_id
_entity_poly.type
_entity_poly.pdbx_seq_one_letter_code
_entity_poly.pdbx_strand_id
1 'polypeptide(L)'
;MPEGPELHLASHFVNETCKGLVFGGCVEKSSVSRNPEVPFESSAYHISALARGKELRLTLSPLPGAQPPQEALSLVFRFGMSGSFQLAPADALPPHAHLRFYTAPPAPRLALCFVDIRRFGHWDPGGEWQPGRGPCVLLEYERFRDNVLRNLSDKAFDRPICEALLDQRFFNGIGNYLRAEILYRLKIPPFKKARTVLEALQQYRPSPELTLSQKIKAKLQNPDLLELCHLVPKEVVELGGKGYGPERGEEDFAAFRAWLRCYGMPGMSSLRDRHGRTIWFQGDPGPLAPKGGRSRKRKPQGTQLEAEDRKEDLPLSSKSISRTRRSRKHPPKTIAQQSEGTSLQQNQETPTPPKKGKRGGQPATTGRRRPPKSKAKTQSREAGGTSAS
;
A
#
# COMPACT_ATOMS: atom_id res chain seq x y z
N MET A 1 8.99 -1.78 -2.20
CA MET A 1 7.60 -1.46 -1.85
C MET A 1 7.61 -0.03 -1.36
N PRO A 2 6.86 0.88 -1.98
CA PRO A 2 6.87 2.28 -1.60
C PRO A 2 6.28 2.51 -0.21
N GLU A 3 6.71 3.59 0.41
CA GLU A 3 6.34 4.05 1.74
C GLU A 3 5.84 5.51 1.61
N GLY A 4 5.63 6.20 2.74
CA GLY A 4 5.07 7.56 2.74
C GLY A 4 5.76 8.56 1.78
N PRO A 5 7.11 8.61 1.76
CA PRO A 5 7.84 9.52 0.89
C PRO A 5 7.60 9.30 -0.60
N GLU A 6 7.59 8.06 -1.09
CA GLU A 6 7.42 7.81 -2.53
C GLU A 6 6.01 8.15 -3.02
N LEU A 7 4.96 7.95 -2.21
CA LEU A 7 3.60 8.41 -2.58
C LEU A 7 3.49 9.94 -2.56
N HIS A 8 4.17 10.61 -1.62
CA HIS A 8 4.19 12.08 -1.55
C HIS A 8 4.94 12.69 -2.75
N LEU A 9 6.13 12.18 -3.08
CA LEU A 9 6.91 12.60 -4.25
C LEU A 9 6.17 12.28 -5.56
N ALA A 10 5.47 11.15 -5.66
CA ALA A 10 4.62 10.83 -6.80
C ALA A 10 3.47 11.84 -6.98
N SER A 11 2.85 12.27 -5.89
CA SER A 11 1.79 13.28 -5.91
C SER A 11 2.31 14.64 -6.34
N HIS A 12 3.53 15.02 -5.92
CA HIS A 12 4.18 16.25 -6.37
C HIS A 12 4.53 16.18 -7.87
N PHE A 13 5.12 15.07 -8.32
CA PHE A 13 5.41 14.82 -9.73
C PHE A 13 4.18 14.97 -10.60
N VAL A 14 3.05 14.31 -10.26
CA VAL A 14 1.83 14.41 -11.06
C VAL A 14 1.30 15.85 -11.11
N ASN A 15 1.30 16.57 -9.98
CA ASN A 15 0.83 17.96 -9.94
C ASN A 15 1.67 18.91 -10.82
N GLU A 16 3.00 18.85 -10.74
CA GLU A 16 3.86 19.71 -11.56
C GLU A 16 3.90 19.26 -13.04
N THR A 17 3.80 17.96 -13.31
CA THR A 17 3.86 17.39 -14.67
C THR A 17 2.54 17.54 -15.43
N CYS A 18 1.40 17.61 -14.73
CA CYS A 18 0.08 17.90 -15.33
C CYS A 18 -0.24 19.41 -15.36
N LYS A 19 0.65 20.26 -14.85
CA LYS A 19 0.46 21.70 -14.70
C LYS A 19 0.36 22.37 -16.08
N GLY A 20 -0.79 22.97 -16.37
CA GLY A 20 -1.08 23.54 -17.69
C GLY A 20 -1.41 22.52 -18.79
N LEU A 21 -1.36 21.21 -18.52
CA LEU A 21 -1.86 20.19 -19.44
C LEU A 21 -3.39 20.06 -19.33
N VAL A 22 -4.04 19.98 -20.49
CA VAL A 22 -5.45 19.60 -20.61
C VAL A 22 -5.50 18.17 -21.14
N PHE A 23 -6.25 17.32 -20.47
CA PHE A 23 -6.51 15.93 -20.83
C PHE A 23 -7.89 15.80 -21.49
N GLY A 24 -8.09 14.76 -22.31
CA GLY A 24 -9.33 14.59 -23.07
C GLY A 24 -9.64 13.14 -23.42
N GLY A 25 -10.93 12.87 -23.66
CA GLY A 25 -11.46 11.54 -23.98
C GLY A 25 -11.63 10.64 -22.76
N CYS A 26 -11.69 9.33 -23.01
CA CYS A 26 -11.85 8.31 -21.98
C CYS A 26 -10.55 8.00 -21.23
N VAL A 27 -10.68 7.49 -20.00
CA VAL A 27 -9.56 6.86 -19.28
C VAL A 27 -9.41 5.40 -19.71
N GLU A 28 -8.25 5.04 -20.29
CA GLU A 28 -8.05 3.67 -20.79
C GLU A 28 -7.35 2.75 -19.78
N LYS A 29 -7.95 1.60 -19.45
CA LYS A 29 -7.26 0.48 -18.79
C LYS A 29 -6.64 -0.46 -19.83
N SER A 30 -5.53 -1.13 -19.50
CA SER A 30 -5.04 -2.27 -20.29
C SER A 30 -5.89 -3.53 -20.03
N SER A 31 -6.23 -4.30 -21.07
CA SER A 31 -7.00 -5.56 -20.96
C SER A 31 -6.43 -6.58 -19.96
N VAL A 32 -5.10 -6.59 -19.78
CA VAL A 32 -4.35 -7.48 -18.87
C VAL A 32 -4.39 -7.07 -17.38
N SER A 33 -4.99 -5.92 -17.05
CA SER A 33 -5.18 -5.44 -15.68
C SER A 33 -6.51 -5.90 -15.10
N ARG A 34 -6.46 -6.48 -13.88
CA ARG A 34 -7.62 -6.94 -13.10
C ARG A 34 -8.25 -5.86 -12.21
N ASN A 35 -7.70 -4.65 -12.23
CA ASN A 35 -8.30 -3.49 -11.57
C ASN A 35 -9.62 -3.09 -12.27
N PRO A 36 -10.52 -2.34 -11.61
CA PRO A 36 -11.74 -1.83 -12.21
C PRO A 36 -11.46 -0.91 -13.41
N GLU A 37 -12.40 -0.87 -14.36
CA GLU A 37 -12.49 0.20 -15.36
C GLU A 37 -12.73 1.55 -14.66
N VAL A 38 -12.39 2.63 -15.37
CA VAL A 38 -12.66 4.01 -14.91
C VAL A 38 -13.74 4.61 -15.81
N PRO A 39 -15.01 4.65 -15.36
CA PRO A 39 -16.11 5.23 -16.14
C PRO A 39 -16.03 6.77 -16.08
N PHE A 40 -15.19 7.34 -16.95
CA PHE A 40 -15.00 8.77 -17.10
C PHE A 40 -14.63 9.10 -18.54
N GLU A 41 -15.37 10.03 -19.13
CA GLU A 41 -15.11 10.62 -20.44
C GLU A 41 -15.37 12.13 -20.35
N SER A 42 -14.42 12.93 -20.85
CA SER A 42 -14.61 14.38 -20.96
C SER A 42 -13.65 14.95 -22.00
N SER A 43 -14.13 15.86 -22.85
CA SER A 43 -13.34 16.46 -23.93
C SER A 43 -12.17 17.32 -23.44
N ALA A 44 -12.27 17.86 -22.23
CA ALA A 44 -11.27 18.73 -21.63
C ALA A 44 -11.34 18.65 -20.10
N TYR A 45 -10.29 18.14 -19.45
CA TYR A 45 -10.17 18.03 -17.99
C TYR A 45 -8.73 18.25 -17.50
N HIS A 46 -8.58 18.65 -16.23
CA HIS A 46 -7.28 18.65 -15.56
C HIS A 46 -7.13 17.43 -14.64
N ILE A 47 -5.88 17.03 -14.41
CA ILE A 47 -5.52 15.99 -13.43
C ILE A 47 -4.75 16.66 -12.29
N SER A 48 -5.14 16.34 -11.06
CA SER A 48 -4.43 16.73 -9.83
C SER A 48 -4.26 15.53 -8.90
N ALA A 49 -3.33 15.60 -7.96
CA ALA A 49 -2.95 14.52 -7.07
C ALA A 49 -2.80 14.97 -5.62
N LEU A 50 -3.17 14.09 -4.68
CA LEU A 50 -2.88 14.21 -3.24
C LEU A 50 -2.35 12.87 -2.71
N ALA A 51 -1.46 12.90 -1.73
CA ALA A 51 -0.95 11.69 -1.04
C ALA A 51 -1.43 11.60 0.40
N ARG A 52 -1.73 10.38 0.89
CA ARG A 52 -2.06 10.13 2.30
C ARG A 52 -1.48 8.79 2.78
N GLY A 53 -0.31 8.86 3.43
CA GLY A 53 0.39 7.66 3.89
C GLY A 53 0.85 6.81 2.71
N LYS A 54 0.28 5.61 2.52
CA LYS A 54 0.62 4.72 1.39
C LYS A 54 -0.42 4.69 0.28
N GLU A 55 -1.08 5.82 0.08
CA GLU A 55 -2.13 6.02 -0.91
C GLU A 55 -1.91 7.33 -1.63
N LEU A 56 -2.26 7.38 -2.92
CA LEU A 56 -2.30 8.60 -3.72
C LEU A 56 -3.65 8.67 -4.40
N ARG A 57 -4.37 9.79 -4.22
CA ARG A 57 -5.64 10.07 -4.87
C ARG A 57 -5.41 10.99 -6.05
N LEU A 58 -5.75 10.56 -7.26
CA LEU A 58 -5.94 11.46 -8.39
C LEU A 58 -7.35 12.04 -8.35
N THR A 59 -7.50 13.27 -8.82
CA THR A 59 -8.79 13.88 -9.14
C THR A 59 -8.76 14.34 -10.60
N LEU A 60 -9.72 13.85 -11.39
CA LEU A 60 -10.00 14.23 -12.76
C LEU A 60 -11.10 15.30 -12.73
N SER A 61 -10.77 16.52 -13.14
CA SER A 61 -11.67 17.68 -13.03
C SER A 61 -12.02 18.24 -14.42
N PRO A 62 -13.22 17.94 -14.95
CA PRO A 62 -13.71 18.52 -16.19
C PRO A 62 -13.68 20.05 -16.18
N LEU A 63 -13.34 20.64 -17.33
CA LEU A 63 -13.32 22.09 -17.52
C LEU A 63 -14.71 22.65 -17.86
N PRO A 64 -14.99 23.93 -17.56
CA PRO A 64 -16.23 24.57 -17.95
C PRO A 64 -16.49 24.44 -19.46
N GLY A 65 -17.66 23.90 -19.81
CA GLY A 65 -18.07 23.67 -21.21
C GLY A 65 -17.61 22.34 -21.83
N ALA A 66 -16.78 21.54 -21.14
CA ALA A 66 -16.36 20.22 -21.62
C ALA A 66 -17.55 19.26 -21.81
N GLN A 67 -17.42 18.34 -22.77
CA GLN A 67 -18.47 17.39 -23.17
C GLN A 67 -17.96 15.94 -23.14
N PRO A 68 -18.77 14.94 -22.74
CA PRO A 68 -20.11 15.09 -22.16
C PRO A 68 -20.09 15.79 -20.79
N PRO A 69 -21.23 16.27 -20.27
CA PRO A 69 -21.33 16.79 -18.92
C PRO A 69 -20.98 15.68 -17.91
N GLN A 70 -19.90 15.90 -17.16
CA GLN A 70 -19.27 14.88 -16.32
C GLN A 70 -18.91 15.51 -14.96
N GLU A 71 -19.17 14.80 -13.86
CA GLU A 71 -18.72 15.21 -12.52
C GLU A 71 -17.24 14.87 -12.31
N ALA A 72 -16.56 15.62 -11.44
CA ALA A 72 -15.15 15.39 -11.13
C ALA A 72 -14.94 14.04 -10.42
N LEU A 73 -14.20 13.13 -11.06
CA LEU A 73 -13.97 11.77 -10.54
C LEU A 73 -12.64 11.70 -9.78
N SER A 74 -12.68 11.14 -8.56
CA SER A 74 -11.46 10.75 -7.85
C SER A 74 -11.13 9.27 -8.04
N LEU A 75 -9.84 8.94 -7.99
CA LEU A 75 -9.31 7.57 -8.06
C LEU A 75 -8.23 7.39 -6.98
N VAL A 76 -8.37 6.40 -6.09
CA VAL A 76 -7.36 6.13 -5.03
C VAL A 76 -6.45 4.97 -5.43
N PHE A 77 -5.15 5.25 -5.57
CA PHE A 77 -4.10 4.32 -5.97
C PHE A 77 -3.27 3.83 -4.77
N ARG A 78 -2.91 2.55 -4.82
CA ARG A 78 -1.99 1.88 -3.89
C ARG A 78 -0.95 1.12 -4.73
N PHE A 79 0.29 1.59 -4.79
CA PHE A 79 1.29 1.21 -5.81
C PHE A 79 1.85 -0.23 -5.75
N GLY A 80 1.40 -1.09 -4.84
CA GLY A 80 1.90 -2.47 -4.75
C GLY A 80 3.39 -2.54 -4.46
N MET A 81 4.21 -3.01 -5.42
CA MET A 81 5.67 -3.01 -5.29
C MET A 81 6.45 -2.36 -6.43
N SER A 82 5.82 -2.10 -7.57
CA SER A 82 6.44 -1.52 -8.78
C SER A 82 5.52 -0.51 -9.49
N GLY A 83 4.39 -0.14 -8.88
CA GLY A 83 3.53 0.92 -9.37
C GLY A 83 4.24 2.26 -9.39
N SER A 84 4.15 2.94 -10.52
CA SER A 84 4.69 4.27 -10.76
C SER A 84 3.75 5.09 -11.65
N PHE A 85 3.96 6.40 -11.71
CA PHE A 85 3.34 7.30 -12.68
C PHE A 85 4.43 7.86 -13.56
N GLN A 86 4.17 7.93 -14.87
CA GLN A 86 5.11 8.42 -15.87
C GLN A 86 4.30 9.24 -16.89
N LEU A 87 4.83 10.38 -17.34
CA LEU A 87 4.32 11.06 -18.52
C LEU A 87 5.21 10.63 -19.70
N ALA A 88 4.60 10.21 -20.80
CA ALA A 88 5.30 9.76 -22.00
C ALA A 88 4.59 10.27 -23.26
N PRO A 89 5.25 10.28 -24.44
CA PRO A 89 4.57 10.44 -25.72
C PRO A 89 3.49 9.37 -25.93
N ALA A 90 2.35 9.74 -26.52
CA ALA A 90 1.21 8.84 -26.68
C ALA A 90 1.43 7.71 -27.72
N ASP A 91 2.45 7.85 -28.55
CA ASP A 91 2.99 6.86 -29.51
C ASP A 91 4.11 6.00 -28.91
N ALA A 92 4.78 6.47 -27.86
CA ALA A 92 5.87 5.77 -27.15
C ALA A 92 5.47 5.37 -25.71
N LEU A 93 4.33 4.71 -25.56
CA LEU A 93 3.78 4.30 -24.26
C LEU A 93 4.71 3.32 -23.51
N PRO A 94 4.96 3.52 -22.19
CA PRO A 94 5.78 2.60 -21.42
C PRO A 94 5.21 1.18 -21.36
N PRO A 95 6.05 0.13 -21.39
CA PRO A 95 5.59 -1.24 -21.17
C PRO A 95 4.94 -1.34 -19.78
N HIS A 96 3.84 -2.09 -19.69
CA HIS A 96 3.03 -2.23 -18.47
C HIS A 96 2.28 -0.95 -18.01
N ALA A 97 2.05 0.03 -18.90
CA ALA A 97 1.11 1.14 -18.70
C ALA A 97 -0.34 0.64 -18.57
N HIS A 98 -0.76 0.32 -17.34
CA HIS A 98 -1.99 -0.40 -17.03
C HIS A 98 -3.23 0.51 -16.92
N LEU A 99 -3.06 1.81 -16.67
CA LEU A 99 -4.10 2.85 -16.79
C LEU A 99 -3.48 4.09 -17.46
N ARG A 100 -4.20 4.74 -18.38
CA ARG A 100 -3.69 5.83 -19.22
C ARG A 100 -4.69 6.99 -19.33
N PHE A 101 -4.17 8.21 -19.29
CA PHE A 101 -4.91 9.47 -19.49
C PHE A 101 -4.18 10.29 -20.56
N TYR A 102 -4.87 10.69 -21.64
CA TYR A 102 -4.23 11.36 -22.79
C TYR A 102 -4.49 12.87 -22.81
N THR A 103 -3.55 13.65 -23.34
CA THR A 103 -3.73 15.09 -23.55
C THR A 103 -4.72 15.38 -24.68
N ALA A 104 -5.49 16.46 -24.53
CA ALA A 104 -6.40 16.96 -25.55
C ALA A 104 -5.66 17.78 -26.63
N PRO A 105 -6.08 17.73 -27.90
CA PRO A 105 -5.63 18.70 -28.91
C PRO A 105 -5.96 20.15 -28.50
N PRO A 106 -5.17 21.16 -28.92
CA PRO A 106 -4.05 21.10 -29.87
C PRO A 106 -2.68 20.81 -29.21
N ALA A 107 -2.64 20.45 -27.92
CA ALA A 107 -1.38 20.18 -27.23
C ALA A 107 -0.65 18.93 -27.82
N PRO A 108 0.68 18.80 -27.63
CA PRO A 108 1.41 17.58 -27.96
C PRO A 108 0.72 16.34 -27.36
N ARG A 109 0.64 15.25 -28.12
CA ARG A 109 -0.04 14.02 -27.69
C ARG A 109 0.82 13.25 -26.69
N LEU A 110 0.51 13.40 -25.41
CA LEU A 110 1.18 12.79 -24.28
C LEU A 110 0.18 11.92 -23.51
N ALA A 111 0.68 10.96 -22.75
CA ALA A 111 -0.10 10.05 -21.92
C ALA A 111 0.48 9.98 -20.50
N LEU A 112 -0.31 10.38 -19.50
CA LEU A 112 -0.02 10.05 -18.11
C LEU A 112 -0.36 8.58 -17.90
N CYS A 113 0.61 7.78 -17.51
CA CYS A 113 0.52 6.33 -17.40
C CYS A 113 0.74 5.87 -15.96
N PHE A 114 -0.17 5.07 -15.41
CA PHE A 114 0.11 4.24 -14.23
C PHE A 114 0.76 2.93 -14.70
N VAL A 115 2.05 2.78 -14.40
CA VAL A 115 2.89 1.66 -14.85
C VAL A 115 3.17 0.73 -13.68
N ASP A 116 2.81 -0.56 -13.78
CA ASP A 116 3.12 -1.56 -12.74
C ASP A 116 3.40 -2.97 -13.30
N ILE A 117 4.68 -3.23 -13.59
CA ILE A 117 5.19 -4.50 -14.14
C ILE A 117 4.65 -5.74 -13.39
N ARG A 118 4.53 -5.67 -12.05
CA ARG A 118 4.15 -6.82 -11.20
C ARG A 118 2.65 -6.98 -10.99
N ARG A 119 1.82 -6.00 -11.40
CA ARG A 119 0.36 -5.97 -11.19
C ARG A 119 -0.05 -6.27 -9.74
N PHE A 120 0.68 -5.67 -8.80
CA PHE A 120 0.36 -5.63 -7.36
C PHE A 120 -0.18 -4.26 -6.94
N GLY A 121 -0.11 -3.27 -7.83
CA GLY A 121 -0.75 -1.98 -7.70
C GLY A 121 -2.26 -2.11 -7.92
N HIS A 122 -3.01 -1.44 -7.06
CA HIS A 122 -4.47 -1.44 -7.05
C HIS A 122 -5.01 -0.01 -7.14
N TRP A 123 -6.12 0.19 -7.86
CA TRP A 123 -6.86 1.46 -7.82
C TRP A 123 -8.36 1.25 -7.65
N ASP A 124 -8.99 2.17 -6.92
CA ASP A 124 -10.42 2.17 -6.62
C ASP A 124 -11.04 3.51 -7.10
N PRO A 125 -12.06 3.49 -7.98
CA PRO A 125 -12.84 4.68 -8.30
C PRO A 125 -13.62 5.17 -7.09
N GLY A 126 -13.47 6.45 -6.77
CA GLY A 126 -14.00 7.09 -5.56
C GLY A 126 -12.99 8.02 -4.88
N GLY A 127 -13.48 8.93 -4.04
CA GLY A 127 -12.65 9.87 -3.29
C GLY A 127 -12.07 9.34 -1.99
N GLU A 128 -12.56 8.20 -1.51
CA GLU A 128 -12.34 7.74 -0.13
C GLU A 128 -11.02 6.96 0.03
N TRP A 129 -10.20 7.40 0.99
CA TRP A 129 -9.02 6.68 1.46
C TRP A 129 -9.42 5.33 2.08
N GLN A 130 -8.55 4.31 2.01
CA GLN A 130 -8.92 2.96 2.48
C GLN A 130 -9.38 2.99 3.96
N PRO A 131 -10.61 2.52 4.27
CA PRO A 131 -11.19 2.65 5.60
C PRO A 131 -10.34 1.96 6.66
N GLY A 132 -10.26 2.60 7.83
CA GLY A 132 -9.42 2.16 8.94
C GLY A 132 -7.95 2.58 8.86
N ARG A 133 -7.49 3.28 7.81
CA ARG A 133 -6.14 3.87 7.79
C ARG A 133 -6.03 5.14 8.63
N GLY A 134 -5.03 5.16 9.50
CA GLY A 134 -4.72 6.29 10.36
C GLY A 134 -4.24 7.54 9.60
N PRO A 135 -4.05 8.66 10.32
CA PRO A 135 -3.54 9.91 9.75
C PRO A 135 -2.16 9.74 9.11
N CYS A 136 -1.89 10.50 8.05
CA CYS A 136 -0.61 10.49 7.34
C CYS A 136 0.53 10.99 8.25
N VAL A 137 1.58 10.18 8.45
CA VAL A 137 2.73 10.59 9.29
C VAL A 137 3.48 11.82 8.76
N LEU A 138 3.44 12.08 7.45
CA LEU A 138 4.05 13.26 6.82
C LEU A 138 3.17 14.51 6.94
N LEU A 139 1.86 14.40 6.67
CA LEU A 139 0.96 15.54 6.44
C LEU A 139 -0.04 15.81 7.57
N GLU A 140 -0.20 14.88 8.51
CA GLU A 140 -1.18 14.96 9.59
C GLU A 140 -0.54 14.66 10.97
N TYR A 141 0.72 15.08 11.17
CA TYR A 141 1.55 14.65 12.32
C TYR A 141 0.85 14.69 13.68
N GLU A 142 0.24 15.82 14.08
CA GLU A 142 -0.43 15.92 15.39
C GLU A 142 -1.61 14.95 15.51
N ARG A 143 -2.42 14.80 14.44
CA ARG A 143 -3.51 13.82 14.39
C ARG A 143 -2.97 12.38 14.47
N PHE A 144 -1.86 12.10 13.81
CA PHE A 144 -1.18 10.81 13.86
C PHE A 144 -0.70 10.51 15.29
N ARG A 145 -0.01 11.45 15.92
CA ARG A 145 0.51 11.34 17.29
C ARG A 145 -0.63 11.07 18.27
N ASP A 146 -1.70 11.86 18.20
CA ASP A 146 -2.89 11.68 19.03
C ASP A 146 -3.60 10.35 18.76
N ASN A 147 -3.73 9.94 17.50
CA ASN A 147 -4.33 8.64 17.14
C ASN A 147 -3.54 7.46 17.73
N VAL A 148 -2.21 7.55 17.85
CA VAL A 148 -1.40 6.55 18.56
C VAL A 148 -1.61 6.66 20.07
N LEU A 149 -1.38 7.84 20.65
CA LEU A 149 -1.34 8.03 22.12
C LEU A 149 -2.69 7.81 22.81
N ARG A 150 -3.81 8.09 22.14
CA ARG A 150 -5.17 7.84 22.67
C ARG A 150 -5.57 6.37 22.60
N ASN A 151 -4.96 5.57 21.73
CA ASN A 151 -5.34 4.18 21.46
C ASN A 151 -4.31 3.14 21.93
N LEU A 152 -3.38 3.50 22.82
CA LEU A 152 -2.32 2.57 23.28
C LEU A 152 -2.85 1.26 23.87
N SER A 153 -4.09 1.22 24.36
CA SER A 153 -4.79 0.01 24.81
C SER A 153 -5.12 -1.01 23.69
N ASP A 154 -5.06 -0.65 22.40
CA ASP A 154 -5.28 -1.58 21.28
C ASP A 154 -4.23 -2.72 21.28
N LYS A 155 -4.69 -3.92 20.93
CA LYS A 155 -3.90 -5.17 20.84
C LYS A 155 -2.75 -5.14 19.81
N ALA A 156 -2.67 -4.14 18.94
CA ALA A 156 -1.49 -3.85 18.14
C ALA A 156 -0.29 -3.52 19.02
N PHE A 157 -0.50 -2.78 20.10
CA PHE A 157 0.58 -2.32 20.97
C PHE A 157 1.10 -3.42 21.93
N ASP A 158 0.43 -4.58 21.98
CA ASP A 158 0.98 -5.78 22.60
C ASP A 158 2.06 -6.49 21.75
N ARG A 159 2.22 -6.09 20.49
CA ARG A 159 3.21 -6.69 19.55
C ARG A 159 4.60 -6.07 19.72
N PRO A 160 5.65 -6.70 19.16
CA PRO A 160 6.92 -6.05 18.86
C PRO A 160 6.75 -4.66 18.24
N ILE A 161 7.55 -3.68 18.67
CA ILE A 161 7.49 -2.32 18.10
C ILE A 161 7.78 -2.31 16.60
N CYS A 162 8.66 -3.18 16.11
CA CYS A 162 8.91 -3.32 14.67
C CYS A 162 7.68 -3.83 13.88
N GLU A 163 6.75 -4.55 14.52
CA GLU A 163 5.48 -4.98 13.90
C GLU A 163 4.40 -3.90 14.01
N ALA A 164 4.28 -3.25 15.17
CA ALA A 164 3.33 -2.17 15.40
C ALA A 164 3.55 -1.00 14.44
N LEU A 165 4.82 -0.64 14.17
CA LEU A 165 5.22 0.36 13.17
C LEU A 165 4.77 0.04 11.73
N LEU A 166 4.30 -1.19 11.43
CA LEU A 166 3.73 -1.53 10.13
C LEU A 166 2.19 -1.51 10.10
N ASP A 167 1.52 -1.36 11.24
CA ASP A 167 0.05 -1.29 11.31
C ASP A 167 -0.43 0.08 10.77
N GLN A 168 -0.99 0.08 9.55
CA GLN A 168 -1.42 1.28 8.87
C GLN A 168 -2.67 1.93 9.50
N ARG A 169 -3.30 1.30 10.50
CA ARG A 169 -4.30 1.95 11.37
C ARG A 169 -3.70 3.05 12.25
N PHE A 170 -2.40 2.93 12.55
CA PHE A 170 -1.68 3.81 13.45
C PHE A 170 -0.54 4.54 12.75
N PHE A 171 0.25 3.87 11.92
CA PHE A 171 1.46 4.41 11.29
C PHE A 171 1.32 4.47 9.75
N ASN A 172 0.26 5.13 9.27
CA ASN A 172 -0.05 5.20 7.83
C ASN A 172 1.05 5.97 7.07
N GLY A 173 1.83 5.24 6.27
CA GLY A 173 3.04 5.75 5.60
C GLY A 173 4.31 4.98 5.98
N ILE A 174 4.43 4.46 7.21
CA ILE A 174 5.63 3.72 7.65
C ILE A 174 5.66 2.32 7.01
N GLY A 175 6.83 1.89 6.55
CA GLY A 175 7.08 0.55 6.04
C GLY A 175 8.38 -0.08 6.54
N ASN A 176 8.96 -0.94 5.70
CA ASN A 176 10.01 -1.86 6.07
C ASN A 176 11.39 -1.19 6.16
N TYR A 177 11.67 -0.16 5.33
CA TYR A 177 12.90 0.61 5.48
C TYR A 177 12.75 1.67 6.57
N LEU A 178 11.63 2.42 6.60
CA LEU A 178 11.40 3.44 7.61
C LEU A 178 11.41 2.87 9.04
N ARG A 179 10.79 1.71 9.30
CA ARG A 179 10.83 1.11 10.66
C ARG A 179 12.25 0.78 11.13
N ALA A 180 13.15 0.42 10.22
CA ALA A 180 14.53 0.09 10.56
C ALA A 180 15.34 1.37 10.84
N GLU A 181 15.17 2.39 10.01
CA GLU A 181 15.83 3.70 10.11
C GLU A 181 15.37 4.50 11.35
N ILE A 182 14.10 4.40 11.71
CA ILE A 182 13.50 5.03 12.90
C ILE A 182 14.00 4.33 14.17
N LEU A 183 13.87 3.00 14.27
CA LEU A 183 14.31 2.26 15.47
C LEU A 183 15.84 2.36 15.68
N TYR A 184 16.62 2.42 14.59
CA TYR A 184 18.07 2.57 14.65
C TYR A 184 18.53 3.94 15.18
N ARG A 185 17.82 5.03 14.87
CA ARG A 185 18.14 6.38 15.38
C ARG A 185 18.02 6.44 16.92
N LEU A 186 17.05 5.73 17.51
CA LEU A 186 16.84 5.66 18.97
C LEU A 186 17.42 4.41 19.65
N LYS A 187 18.11 3.53 18.90
CA LYS A 187 18.66 2.24 19.37
C LYS A 187 17.62 1.36 20.10
N ILE A 188 16.35 1.46 19.71
CA ILE A 188 15.25 0.70 20.34
C ILE A 188 15.29 -0.75 19.84
N PRO A 189 15.38 -1.77 20.72
CA PRO A 189 15.32 -3.18 20.31
C PRO A 189 14.01 -3.48 19.57
N PRO A 190 14.04 -4.00 18.32
CA PRO A 190 12.85 -4.13 17.47
C PRO A 190 11.76 -5.03 18.06
N PHE A 191 12.13 -5.98 18.91
CA PHE A 191 11.24 -6.88 19.63
C PHE A 191 11.02 -6.49 21.10
N LYS A 192 11.21 -5.21 21.46
CA LYS A 192 10.59 -4.63 22.66
C LYS A 192 9.08 -4.47 22.43
N LYS A 193 8.26 -4.66 23.48
CA LYS A 193 6.80 -4.51 23.43
C LYS A 193 6.43 -3.06 23.08
N ALA A 194 5.59 -2.87 22.06
CA ALA A 194 5.30 -1.55 21.50
C ALA A 194 4.68 -0.59 22.53
N ARG A 195 3.71 -1.05 23.32
CA ARG A 195 3.06 -0.24 24.37
C ARG A 195 4.09 0.33 25.36
N THR A 196 5.01 -0.51 25.85
CA THR A 196 6.09 -0.14 26.78
C THR A 196 7.16 0.79 26.18
N VAL A 197 7.17 0.98 24.85
CA VAL A 197 7.98 2.02 24.19
C VAL A 197 7.22 3.35 24.11
N LEU A 198 5.90 3.30 23.99
CA LEU A 198 5.03 4.46 23.76
C LEU A 198 4.46 5.08 25.05
N GLU A 199 4.26 4.29 26.11
CA GLU A 199 3.85 4.75 27.45
C GLU A 199 4.86 5.73 28.04
N ALA A 200 6.16 5.50 27.82
CA ALA A 200 7.23 6.42 28.20
C ALA A 200 7.08 7.82 27.56
N LEU A 201 6.39 7.93 26.42
CA LEU A 201 6.15 9.20 25.73
C LEU A 201 4.97 9.98 26.32
N GLN A 202 4.03 9.30 26.99
CA GLN A 202 3.00 9.97 27.79
C GLN A 202 3.57 10.53 29.10
N GLN A 203 4.59 9.86 29.66
CA GLN A 203 5.29 10.29 30.87
C GLN A 203 6.23 11.48 30.63
N TYR A 204 6.72 11.68 29.40
CA TYR A 204 7.49 12.86 29.02
C TYR A 204 6.62 14.12 28.90
N ARG A 205 6.16 14.64 30.05
CA ARG A 205 5.74 16.04 30.18
C ARG A 205 7.00 16.88 30.41
N PRO A 206 7.38 17.81 29.51
CA PRO A 206 8.43 18.77 29.81
C PRO A 206 8.02 19.61 31.03
N SER A 207 8.95 19.86 31.97
CA SER A 207 8.61 20.54 33.22
C SER A 207 7.92 21.90 32.98
N PRO A 208 6.96 22.30 33.82
CA PRO A 208 6.21 23.54 33.61
C PRO A 208 7.16 24.76 33.51
N GLU A 209 8.22 24.76 34.32
CA GLU A 209 9.26 25.80 34.43
C GLU A 209 10.03 26.09 33.13
N LEU A 210 10.20 25.13 32.22
CA LEU A 210 10.97 25.37 30.99
C LEU A 210 10.23 26.32 30.05
N THR A 211 10.90 27.35 29.56
CA THR A 211 10.35 28.24 28.52
C THR A 211 10.04 27.48 27.23
N LEU A 212 9.14 28.02 26.39
CA LEU A 212 8.80 27.41 25.10
C LEU A 212 10.06 27.14 24.24
N SER A 213 11.00 28.09 24.19
CA SER A 213 12.26 27.96 23.46
C SER A 213 13.16 26.83 24.00
N GLN A 214 13.21 26.64 25.33
CA GLN A 214 13.94 25.52 25.93
C GLN A 214 13.24 24.17 25.67
N LYS A 215 11.90 24.13 25.74
CA LYS A 215 11.09 22.94 25.40
C LYS A 215 11.30 22.52 23.94
N ILE A 216 11.34 23.49 23.01
CA ILE A 216 11.67 23.25 21.59
C ILE A 216 13.10 22.73 21.44
N LYS A 217 14.10 23.39 22.04
CA LYS A 217 15.52 22.99 21.94
C LYS A 217 15.76 21.57 22.48
N ALA A 218 15.14 21.22 23.62
CA ALA A 218 15.27 19.88 24.21
C ALA A 218 14.67 18.78 23.31
N LYS A 219 13.47 19.01 22.74
CA LYS A 219 12.83 18.09 21.79
C LYS A 219 13.62 17.95 20.48
N LEU A 220 14.17 19.04 19.95
CA LEU A 220 14.97 19.03 18.73
C LEU A 220 16.29 18.22 18.92
N GLN A 221 16.83 18.20 20.14
CA GLN A 221 18.03 17.42 20.47
C GLN A 221 17.73 15.95 20.82
N ASN A 222 16.55 15.65 21.38
CA ASN A 222 16.13 14.30 21.77
C ASN A 222 14.71 13.99 21.25
N PRO A 223 14.51 13.83 19.93
CA PRO A 223 13.20 13.56 19.35
C PRO A 223 12.68 12.18 19.74
N ASP A 224 11.39 12.07 20.05
CA ASP A 224 10.78 10.80 20.42
C ASP A 224 10.44 9.90 19.21
N LEU A 225 9.97 8.67 19.48
CA LEU A 225 9.67 7.69 18.44
C LEU A 225 8.58 8.16 17.46
N LEU A 226 7.60 8.94 17.92
CA LEU A 226 6.53 9.46 17.07
C LEU A 226 7.00 10.71 16.31
N GLU A 227 7.83 11.54 16.93
CA GLU A 227 8.53 12.64 16.23
C GLU A 227 9.40 12.10 15.08
N LEU A 228 10.17 11.03 15.30
CA LEU A 228 10.91 10.36 14.23
C LEU A 228 10.01 9.65 13.20
N CYS A 229 8.80 9.22 13.55
CA CYS A 229 7.85 8.73 12.54
C CYS A 229 7.39 9.84 11.56
N HIS A 230 7.55 11.12 11.90
CA HIS A 230 7.34 12.24 10.99
C HIS A 230 8.65 12.72 10.34
N LEU A 231 9.69 12.95 11.15
CA LEU A 231 10.96 13.51 10.70
C LEU A 231 11.73 12.58 9.76
N VAL A 232 11.80 11.28 10.03
CA VAL A 232 12.59 10.33 9.22
C VAL A 232 12.00 10.14 7.81
N PRO A 233 10.67 10.05 7.61
CA PRO A 233 10.09 10.17 6.27
C PRO A 233 10.31 11.54 5.61
N LYS A 234 10.30 12.63 6.39
CA LYS A 234 10.52 13.99 5.88
C LYS A 234 11.95 14.18 5.36
N GLU A 235 12.96 13.63 6.04
CA GLU A 235 14.34 13.51 5.54
C GLU A 235 14.37 12.92 4.10
N VAL A 236 13.55 11.90 3.80
CA VAL A 236 13.53 11.23 2.49
C VAL A 236 12.80 12.04 1.41
N VAL A 237 11.86 12.91 1.79
CA VAL A 237 11.27 13.90 0.87
C VAL A 237 12.27 15.02 0.58
N GLU A 238 13.05 15.42 1.58
CA GLU A 238 14.03 16.53 1.53
C GLU A 238 15.39 16.13 0.95
N LEU A 239 15.68 14.83 0.80
CA LEU A 239 16.93 14.32 0.21
C LEU A 239 17.25 14.86 -1.18
N GLY A 240 16.21 15.28 -1.93
CA GLY A 240 16.37 15.82 -3.28
C GLY A 240 16.75 14.78 -4.32
N GLY A 241 17.16 15.27 -5.48
CA GLY A 241 17.24 14.53 -6.74
C GLY A 241 16.33 15.16 -7.80
N LYS A 242 16.34 14.62 -9.03
CA LYS A 242 15.37 15.04 -10.05
C LYS A 242 13.95 14.54 -9.74
N GLY A 243 13.85 13.55 -8.86
CA GLY A 243 12.66 13.28 -8.06
C GLY A 243 11.97 11.97 -8.43
N TYR A 244 10.66 12.01 -8.51
CA TYR A 244 9.88 10.87 -8.97
C TYR A 244 9.56 11.07 -10.46
N GLY A 245 9.86 10.10 -11.32
CA GLY A 245 9.64 10.19 -12.77
C GLY A 245 10.62 9.30 -13.55
N PRO A 246 10.66 9.42 -14.90
CA PRO A 246 11.65 8.72 -15.73
C PRO A 246 13.09 9.24 -15.54
N GLU A 247 13.26 10.50 -15.11
CA GLU A 247 14.58 11.07 -14.78
C GLU A 247 15.12 10.67 -13.39
N ARG A 248 14.47 9.70 -12.73
CA ARG A 248 14.88 9.14 -11.43
C ARG A 248 16.08 8.19 -11.59
N GLY A 249 17.24 8.77 -11.90
CA GLY A 249 18.46 8.04 -12.25
C GLY A 249 19.15 7.33 -11.09
N GLU A 250 20.31 6.74 -11.38
CA GLU A 250 21.19 6.11 -10.38
C GLU A 250 21.64 7.09 -9.28
N GLU A 251 21.66 8.40 -9.56
CA GLU A 251 22.00 9.47 -8.61
C GLU A 251 20.98 9.58 -7.47
N ASP A 252 19.68 9.72 -7.78
CA ASP A 252 18.59 9.72 -6.78
C ASP A 252 18.63 8.44 -5.92
N PHE A 253 18.94 7.29 -6.54
CA PHE A 253 19.09 6.03 -5.81
C PHE A 253 20.42 5.92 -5.05
N ALA A 254 21.49 6.60 -5.48
CA ALA A 254 22.76 6.70 -4.75
C ALA A 254 22.61 7.58 -3.51
N ALA A 255 21.95 8.74 -3.61
CA ALA A 255 21.60 9.59 -2.49
C ALA A 255 20.76 8.85 -1.45
N PHE A 256 19.72 8.13 -1.88
CA PHE A 256 18.93 7.28 -0.99
C PHE A 256 19.75 6.14 -0.36
N ARG A 257 20.62 5.45 -1.13
CA ARG A 257 21.53 4.42 -0.61
C ARG A 257 22.50 4.97 0.44
N ALA A 258 23.00 6.19 0.26
CA ALA A 258 23.91 6.86 1.21
C ALA A 258 23.20 7.35 2.49
N TRP A 259 21.91 7.67 2.41
CA TRP A 259 21.10 8.08 3.56
C TRP A 259 20.78 6.94 4.53
N LEU A 260 20.64 5.70 4.03
CA LEU A 260 20.32 4.52 4.84
C LEU A 260 21.41 4.22 5.86
N ARG A 261 21.06 4.17 7.15
CA ARG A 261 21.99 3.95 8.26
C ARG A 261 21.89 2.55 8.86
N CYS A 262 20.84 1.80 8.52
CA CYS A 262 20.49 0.50 9.10
C CYS A 262 19.96 -0.48 8.04
N TYR A 263 19.03 -0.05 7.19
CA TYR A 263 18.30 -0.96 6.31
C TYR A 263 19.19 -1.61 5.25
N GLY A 264 19.48 -2.91 5.41
CA GLY A 264 20.35 -3.65 4.50
C GLY A 264 21.84 -3.38 4.65
N MET A 265 22.25 -2.54 5.61
CA MET A 265 23.63 -2.08 5.74
C MET A 265 24.60 -3.17 6.23
N PRO A 266 25.89 -3.15 5.83
CA PRO A 266 26.89 -4.09 6.31
C PRO A 266 27.00 -4.09 7.84
N GLY A 267 27.32 -5.25 8.44
CA GLY A 267 27.48 -5.40 9.88
C GLY A 267 26.18 -5.41 10.70
N MET A 268 25.07 -4.89 10.17
CA MET A 268 23.77 -4.87 10.85
C MET A 268 23.19 -6.28 11.01
N SER A 269 22.46 -6.47 12.11
CA SER A 269 21.70 -7.69 12.40
C SER A 269 20.38 -7.69 11.64
N SER A 270 19.93 -8.88 11.24
CA SER A 270 18.60 -9.08 10.63
C SER A 270 17.86 -10.28 11.22
N LEU A 271 16.55 -10.13 11.37
CA LEU A 271 15.59 -11.15 11.82
C LEU A 271 14.28 -11.01 11.01
N ARG A 272 13.38 -11.99 11.11
CA ARG A 272 12.03 -11.91 10.54
C ARG A 272 10.99 -11.64 11.62
N ASP A 273 9.96 -10.87 11.29
CA ASP A 273 8.74 -10.73 12.10
C ASP A 273 7.72 -11.86 11.83
N ARG A 274 6.57 -11.86 12.53
CA ARG A 274 5.52 -12.90 12.35
C ARG A 274 4.90 -12.93 10.94
N HIS A 275 5.09 -11.89 10.15
CA HIS A 275 4.64 -11.82 8.76
C HIS A 275 5.77 -12.18 7.77
N GLY A 276 6.88 -12.72 8.28
CA GLY A 276 8.04 -13.17 7.51
C GLY A 276 8.90 -12.03 6.95
N ARG A 277 8.60 -10.76 7.26
CA ARG A 277 9.30 -9.59 6.71
C ARG A 277 10.59 -9.36 7.50
N THR A 278 11.68 -9.06 6.79
CA THR A 278 12.97 -8.78 7.43
C THR A 278 12.96 -7.43 8.13
N ILE A 279 13.32 -7.41 9.42
CA ILE A 279 13.69 -6.21 10.18
C ILE A 279 15.22 -6.15 10.31
N TRP A 280 15.80 -4.97 10.12
CA TRP A 280 17.22 -4.66 10.32
C TRP A 280 17.40 -3.84 11.60
N PHE A 281 18.47 -4.10 12.34
CA PHE A 281 18.77 -3.44 13.62
C PHE A 281 20.24 -3.59 14.02
N GLN A 282 20.64 -2.86 15.07
CA GLN A 282 21.96 -2.94 15.71
C GLN A 282 21.79 -3.27 17.20
N GLY A 283 22.67 -4.09 17.77
CA GLY A 283 22.61 -4.47 19.19
C GLY A 283 21.59 -5.56 19.50
N ASP A 284 20.89 -5.41 20.62
CA ASP A 284 19.89 -6.35 21.15
C ASP A 284 18.64 -6.44 20.24
N PRO A 285 18.14 -7.64 19.88
CA PRO A 285 16.83 -7.79 19.25
C PRO A 285 15.66 -7.45 20.18
N GLY A 286 15.76 -7.67 21.49
CA GLY A 286 14.70 -7.44 22.47
C GLY A 286 13.89 -8.70 22.85
N PRO A 287 13.09 -8.63 23.93
CA PRO A 287 12.56 -9.80 24.63
C PRO A 287 11.50 -10.62 23.87
N LEU A 288 10.81 -10.04 22.89
CA LEU A 288 9.79 -10.74 22.08
C LEU A 288 10.38 -11.35 20.79
N ALA A 289 11.71 -11.49 20.69
CA ALA A 289 12.37 -12.02 19.51
C ALA A 289 11.98 -13.49 19.25
N PRO A 290 11.87 -13.92 17.98
CA PRO A 290 11.50 -15.29 17.64
C PRO A 290 12.54 -16.31 18.12
N LYS A 291 12.13 -17.17 19.07
CA LYS A 291 12.98 -18.25 19.61
C LYS A 291 13.52 -19.14 18.47
N GLY A 292 14.83 -19.37 18.47
CA GLY A 292 15.53 -20.11 17.41
C GLY A 292 15.96 -19.27 16.19
N GLY A 293 15.53 -18.01 16.10
CA GLY A 293 15.97 -17.09 15.04
C GLY A 293 17.43 -16.67 15.19
N ARG A 294 18.36 -17.41 14.57
CA ARG A 294 19.76 -16.98 14.45
C ARG A 294 19.83 -15.69 13.63
N SER A 295 20.25 -14.59 14.26
CA SER A 295 20.38 -13.29 13.61
C SER A 295 21.45 -13.35 12.51
N ARG A 296 21.08 -12.94 11.29
CA ARG A 296 22.00 -12.94 10.15
C ARG A 296 22.65 -11.56 10.06
N LYS A 297 23.93 -11.46 10.38
CA LYS A 297 24.75 -10.28 10.08
C LYS A 297 25.08 -10.27 8.58
N ARG A 298 24.90 -9.13 7.90
CA ARG A 298 25.37 -8.99 6.51
C ARG A 298 26.90 -8.83 6.52
N LYS A 299 27.63 -9.83 6.01
CA LYS A 299 29.07 -9.68 5.73
C LYS A 299 29.27 -8.54 4.72
N PRO A 300 30.33 -7.72 4.83
CA PRO A 300 30.73 -6.87 3.73
C PRO A 300 31.09 -7.76 2.54
N GLN A 301 30.56 -7.42 1.36
CA GLN A 301 31.04 -7.98 0.10
C GLN A 301 32.16 -7.06 -0.40
N GLY A 302 33.33 -7.61 -0.67
CA GLY A 302 34.41 -6.88 -1.33
C GLY A 302 34.00 -6.53 -2.77
N THR A 303 34.56 -5.44 -3.29
CA THR A 303 34.24 -4.95 -4.64
C THR A 303 34.83 -5.88 -5.70
N GLN A 304 33.99 -6.68 -6.34
CA GLN A 304 34.24 -7.21 -7.67
C GLN A 304 33.03 -6.90 -8.54
N LEU A 305 33.14 -5.79 -9.27
CA LEU A 305 32.38 -5.52 -10.49
C LEU A 305 33.34 -5.79 -11.64
N GLU A 306 33.26 -6.97 -12.22
CA GLU A 306 33.77 -7.24 -13.57
C GLU A 306 32.59 -7.65 -14.44
N ALA A 307 32.63 -7.26 -15.72
CA ALA A 307 31.46 -7.27 -16.59
C ALA A 307 31.53 -8.40 -17.61
N GLU A 308 30.37 -9.02 -17.86
CA GLU A 308 30.08 -9.62 -19.17
C GLU A 308 28.77 -9.03 -19.67
N ASP A 309 28.88 -8.25 -20.76
CA ASP A 309 27.75 -7.77 -21.57
C ASP A 309 27.68 -8.60 -22.86
N ARG A 310 26.48 -8.74 -23.42
CA ARG A 310 26.16 -9.36 -24.73
C ARG A 310 26.67 -10.79 -24.98
N LYS A 311 25.70 -11.71 -25.08
CA LYS A 311 25.24 -12.13 -26.42
C LYS A 311 23.81 -12.68 -26.39
N GLU A 312 23.05 -12.31 -27.42
CA GLU A 312 21.74 -12.88 -27.69
C GLU A 312 21.84 -14.05 -28.70
N ASP A 313 20.70 -14.75 -28.80
CA ASP A 313 20.17 -15.43 -29.97
C ASP A 313 20.54 -16.89 -30.38
N LEU A 314 19.45 -17.67 -30.32
CA LEU A 314 18.99 -18.72 -31.24
C LEU A 314 19.51 -20.17 -31.09
N PRO A 315 18.70 -21.19 -31.49
CA PRO A 315 18.62 -22.42 -30.72
C PRO A 315 18.77 -23.74 -31.52
N LEU A 316 18.75 -24.85 -30.78
CA LEU A 316 18.41 -26.21 -31.22
C LEU A 316 19.22 -26.83 -32.38
N SER A 317 20.06 -27.81 -32.05
CA SER A 317 20.32 -28.94 -32.94
C SER A 317 20.43 -30.25 -32.15
N SER A 318 20.36 -31.37 -32.86
CA SER A 318 20.11 -32.72 -32.32
C SER A 318 21.27 -33.68 -32.55
N LYS A 319 21.12 -34.92 -32.05
CA LYS A 319 22.02 -36.10 -32.17
C LYS A 319 23.21 -36.13 -31.18
N SER A 320 23.71 -37.29 -30.74
CA SER A 320 23.07 -38.62 -30.59
C SER A 320 23.97 -39.58 -29.81
N ILE A 321 23.38 -40.37 -28.90
CA ILE A 321 23.73 -41.78 -28.57
C ILE A 321 25.22 -42.12 -28.36
N SER A 322 25.56 -42.52 -27.13
CA SER A 322 26.37 -43.72 -26.91
C SER A 322 25.79 -44.55 -25.75
N ARG A 323 25.95 -45.87 -25.79
CA ARG A 323 25.35 -46.83 -24.83
C ARG A 323 26.45 -47.59 -24.09
N THR A 324 26.26 -47.78 -22.78
CA THR A 324 26.91 -48.89 -22.04
C THR A 324 25.88 -49.55 -21.13
N ARG A 325 25.81 -50.90 -21.12
CA ARG A 325 24.67 -51.64 -20.55
C ARG A 325 25.08 -53.02 -20.00
N ARG A 326 25.18 -53.19 -18.68
CA ARG A 326 25.22 -54.46 -17.93
C ARG A 326 24.77 -54.23 -16.48
N SER A 327 24.10 -55.14 -15.76
CA SER A 327 23.24 -56.27 -16.18
C SER A 327 22.48 -56.88 -14.97
N ARG A 328 21.14 -57.02 -15.10
CA ARG A 328 20.19 -57.99 -14.48
C ARG A 328 20.61 -58.84 -13.26
N LYS A 329 19.72 -58.96 -12.25
CA LYS A 329 19.17 -60.26 -11.75
C LYS A 329 17.90 -60.09 -10.86
N HIS A 330 16.83 -60.83 -11.22
CA HIS A 330 15.47 -61.01 -10.61
C HIS A 330 14.72 -62.06 -11.49
N PRO A 331 13.46 -62.52 -11.23
CA PRO A 331 12.59 -62.40 -10.04
C PRO A 331 12.82 -63.61 -9.10
N PRO A 332 11.90 -64.57 -8.72
CA PRO A 332 10.48 -64.91 -9.02
C PRO A 332 9.50 -64.65 -7.83
N LYS A 333 8.23 -65.12 -7.77
CA LYS A 333 7.05 -64.99 -8.69
C LYS A 333 5.76 -65.56 -8.02
N THR A 334 4.65 -64.80 -8.04
CA THR A 334 3.21 -65.20 -8.23
C THR A 334 2.38 -63.88 -8.21
N ILE A 335 1.51 -63.46 -9.15
CA ILE A 335 0.46 -64.11 -10.00
C ILE A 335 -0.74 -64.53 -9.11
N ALA A 336 -2.02 -64.18 -9.35
CA ALA A 336 -2.84 -63.81 -10.53
C ALA A 336 -3.24 -62.29 -10.59
N GLN A 337 -3.66 -61.63 -11.70
CA GLN A 337 -4.77 -61.84 -12.68
C GLN A 337 -6.17 -61.80 -12.01
N GLN A 338 -7.25 -61.21 -12.55
CA GLN A 338 -7.50 -60.35 -13.74
C GLN A 338 -8.85 -59.57 -13.50
N SER A 339 -9.46 -58.71 -14.35
CA SER A 339 -9.26 -58.25 -15.74
C SER A 339 -9.83 -56.82 -15.95
N GLU A 340 -10.10 -56.43 -17.19
CA GLU A 340 -10.53 -55.11 -17.70
C GLU A 340 -12.06 -54.89 -17.78
N GLY A 341 -12.49 -53.66 -18.11
CA GLY A 341 -13.85 -53.30 -18.53
C GLY A 341 -13.93 -51.82 -18.97
N THR A 342 -14.56 -51.50 -20.10
CA THR A 342 -14.47 -50.16 -20.76
C THR A 342 -15.83 -49.69 -21.28
N SER A 343 -15.89 -48.45 -21.82
CA SER A 343 -17.02 -47.77 -22.50
C SER A 343 -18.02 -47.01 -21.60
N LEU A 344 -18.91 -46.15 -22.16
CA LEU A 344 -18.70 -44.88 -22.89
C LEU A 344 -20.07 -44.17 -23.09
N GLN A 345 -20.04 -42.88 -23.44
CA GLN A 345 -21.10 -42.09 -24.11
C GLN A 345 -22.43 -41.70 -23.38
N GLN A 346 -22.55 -40.38 -23.19
CA GLN A 346 -23.61 -39.47 -23.69
C GLN A 346 -25.06 -39.43 -23.13
N ASN A 347 -25.39 -38.20 -22.69
CA ASN A 347 -26.53 -37.35 -23.09
C ASN A 347 -27.91 -37.37 -22.36
N GLN A 348 -28.35 -36.13 -22.16
CA GLN A 348 -29.72 -35.56 -22.20
C GLN A 348 -30.71 -35.66 -21.01
N GLU A 349 -31.09 -34.45 -20.60
CA GLU A 349 -32.45 -33.94 -20.31
C GLU A 349 -33.21 -34.30 -19.01
N THR A 350 -33.73 -33.22 -18.41
CA THR A 350 -34.60 -33.13 -17.21
C THR A 350 -36.09 -33.29 -17.58
N PRO A 351 -36.97 -33.85 -16.71
CA PRO A 351 -37.63 -33.01 -15.69
C PRO A 351 -38.04 -33.69 -14.34
N THR A 352 -38.56 -32.88 -13.41
CA THR A 352 -39.02 -33.19 -12.03
C THR A 352 -40.57 -33.27 -11.90
N PRO A 353 -41.23 -33.54 -10.73
CA PRO A 353 -40.74 -33.97 -9.40
C PRO A 353 -41.30 -35.32 -8.80
N PRO A 354 -42.58 -35.56 -8.40
CA PRO A 354 -43.35 -35.03 -7.25
C PRO A 354 -43.88 -36.02 -6.15
N LYS A 355 -43.85 -35.56 -4.88
CA LYS A 355 -44.82 -35.80 -3.75
C LYS A 355 -45.00 -37.19 -3.06
N LYS A 356 -44.61 -37.26 -1.76
CA LYS A 356 -45.40 -37.63 -0.53
C LYS A 356 -44.43 -38.02 0.63
N GLY A 357 -44.66 -37.74 1.93
CA GLY A 357 -45.62 -36.86 2.62
C GLY A 357 -45.98 -37.29 4.06
N LYS A 358 -46.27 -36.31 4.97
CA LYS A 358 -46.70 -36.42 6.41
C LYS A 358 -45.57 -36.78 7.40
N ARG A 359 -45.52 -36.30 8.67
CA ARG A 359 -46.35 -35.40 9.55
C ARG A 359 -45.39 -34.35 10.21
N GLY A 360 -45.72 -33.35 11.04
CA GLY A 360 -46.96 -32.91 11.73
C GLY A 360 -46.75 -32.83 13.27
N GLY A 361 -46.99 -31.74 14.03
CA GLY A 361 -47.67 -30.45 13.73
C GLY A 361 -47.54 -29.39 14.86
N GLN A 362 -48.27 -28.27 14.78
CA GLN A 362 -48.22 -27.09 15.69
C GLN A 362 -49.35 -27.07 16.76
N PRO A 363 -49.41 -26.07 17.68
CA PRO A 363 -50.09 -24.75 17.45
C PRO A 363 -49.17 -23.53 17.75
N ALA A 364 -49.33 -22.27 17.26
CA ALA A 364 -50.48 -21.36 17.05
C ALA A 364 -51.04 -20.73 18.37
N THR A 365 -51.32 -19.41 18.54
CA THR A 365 -51.29 -18.20 17.67
C THR A 365 -51.20 -16.92 18.55
N THR A 366 -50.87 -15.71 18.06
CA THR A 366 -51.85 -14.61 17.75
C THR A 366 -51.13 -13.30 17.34
N GLY A 367 -51.84 -12.33 16.72
CA GLY A 367 -51.41 -10.92 16.57
C GLY A 367 -51.43 -10.35 15.14
N ARG A 368 -51.86 -9.09 14.93
CA ARG A 368 -52.03 -8.44 13.59
C ARG A 368 -51.59 -6.96 13.52
N ARG A 369 -50.96 -6.61 12.38
CA ARG A 369 -51.01 -5.33 11.62
C ARG A 369 -50.68 -3.96 12.29
N ARG A 370 -49.52 -3.38 11.91
CA ARG A 370 -49.27 -2.15 11.10
C ARG A 370 -50.02 -0.79 11.36
N PRO A 371 -49.48 0.37 10.88
CA PRO A 371 -49.38 1.65 11.63
C PRO A 371 -50.38 2.75 11.16
N PRO A 372 -50.18 4.03 11.57
CA PRO A 372 -49.75 5.04 10.56
C PRO A 372 -48.85 6.21 11.08
N LYS A 373 -48.63 7.22 10.22
CA LYS A 373 -47.91 8.50 10.45
C LYS A 373 -48.85 9.59 10.99
N SER A 374 -48.30 10.72 11.47
CA SER A 374 -49.01 12.02 11.58
C SER A 374 -48.10 13.21 11.17
N LYS A 375 -48.67 14.42 11.04
CA LYS A 375 -47.99 15.67 10.61
C LYS A 375 -48.33 16.86 11.52
N ALA A 376 -47.33 17.74 11.68
CA ALA A 376 -47.31 19.17 12.03
C ALA A 376 -48.61 19.97 12.35
N LYS A 377 -48.53 20.76 13.44
CA LYS A 377 -48.85 22.22 13.61
C LYS A 377 -48.12 22.65 14.90
N THR A 378 -47.43 23.78 15.06
CA THR A 378 -47.73 25.20 14.76
C THR A 378 -48.76 25.81 15.72
N GLN A 379 -48.26 26.51 16.75
CA GLN A 379 -48.94 27.65 17.40
C GLN A 379 -47.91 28.52 18.15
N SER A 380 -48.28 29.76 18.46
CA SER A 380 -47.37 30.84 18.90
C SER A 380 -48.15 31.97 19.57
N ARG A 381 -47.66 32.53 20.70
CA ARG A 381 -47.86 33.90 21.22
C ARG A 381 -47.13 34.08 22.58
N GLU A 382 -46.31 35.15 22.76
CA GLU A 382 -46.59 36.43 23.48
C GLU A 382 -46.66 36.29 25.03
N ALA A 383 -46.17 37.23 25.88
CA ALA A 383 -45.33 38.44 25.69
C ALA A 383 -44.76 38.97 27.04
N GLY A 384 -43.93 40.03 27.01
CA GLY A 384 -43.28 40.70 28.16
C GLY A 384 -41.88 40.15 28.46
N GLY A 385 -40.85 40.91 28.90
CA GLY A 385 -40.69 42.28 29.45
C GLY A 385 -39.50 42.19 30.44
N THR A 386 -38.55 43.11 30.61
CA THR A 386 -38.56 44.59 30.52
C THR A 386 -37.12 45.13 30.28
N SER A 387 -36.97 46.40 29.91
CA SER A 387 -35.71 47.12 29.60
C SER A 387 -34.80 47.41 30.81
N ALA A 388 -33.50 47.66 30.53
CA ALA A 388 -32.74 48.87 30.93
C ALA A 388 -31.25 48.75 30.54
N SER A 389 -30.51 49.81 30.20
CA SER A 389 -30.84 51.14 29.63
C SER A 389 -29.57 51.72 28.99
#